data_AF-A0A2G9T3K9-F1
#
_entry.id   AF-A0A2G9T3K9-F1
#
_cell.length_a   1.000
_cell.length_b   1.000
_cell.length_c   1.000
_cell.angle_alpha   90.00
_cell.angle_beta   90.00
_cell.angle_gamma   90.00
#
_symmetry.space_group_name_H-M   'P 1'
#
loop_
_entity.id
_entity.type
_entity.pdbx_description
1 polymer ?
#
loop_
_entity_poly.entity_id
_entity_poly.type
_entity_poly.pdbx_seq_one_letter_code
_entity_poly.pdbx_strand_id
1 'polypeptide(L)' 'YYTRDEAENAVRFLNRTTLDGRLIRVDFDAGFVEGRQYGRGKHGGQVRDEYRDSFDRGRGGYGKNRQDREDRD' A
#
# COMPACT_ATOMS: atom_id res chain seq x y z
N TYR A 1 17.46 -6.19 1.76
CA TYR A 1 18.28 -7.05 2.62
C TYR A 1 19.35 -7.70 1.76
N TYR A 2 20.55 -7.87 2.31
CA TYR A 2 21.64 -8.51 1.58
C TYR A 2 21.58 -10.02 1.70
N THR A 3 21.02 -10.54 2.80
CA THR A 3 20.84 -11.98 3.00
C THR A 3 19.37 -12.38 3.10
N ARG A 4 19.10 -13.66 2.85
CA ARG A 4 17.76 -14.25 3.01
C ARG A 4 17.30 -14.19 4.47
N ASP A 5 18.19 -14.52 5.41
CA ASP A 5 17.91 -14.55 6.84
C ASP A 5 17.48 -13.18 7.38
N GLU A 6 18.11 -12.10 6.91
CA GLU A 6 17.70 -10.73 7.23
C GLU A 6 16.27 -10.43 6.76
N ALA A 7 15.92 -10.84 5.54
CA ALA A 7 14.56 -10.66 5.01
C ALA A 7 13.53 -11.50 5.77
N GLU A 8 13.89 -12.71 6.19
CA GLU A 8 13.04 -13.56 7.03
C GLU A 8 12.80 -12.95 8.40
N ASN A 9 13.83 -12.41 9.04
CA ASN A 9 13.70 -11.67 10.29
C ASN A 9 12.78 -10.46 10.13
N ALA A 10 12.88 -9.73 9.02
CA ALA A 10 11.99 -8.62 8.73
C ALA A 10 10.51 -9.05 8.63
N VAL A 11 10.22 -10.09 7.85
CA VAL A 11 8.85 -10.62 7.74
C VAL A 11 8.37 -11.16 9.09
N ARG A 12 9.23 -11.81 9.88
CA ARG A 12 8.87 -12.40 11.17
C ARG A 12 8.59 -11.36 12.25
N PHE A 13 9.41 -10.31 12.33
CA PHE A 13 9.41 -9.39 13.46
C PHE A 13 8.82 -8.02 13.15
N LEU A 14 8.79 -7.58 11.89
CA LEU A 14 8.23 -6.28 11.50
C LEU A 14 6.81 -6.37 10.94
N ASN A 15 6.38 -7.52 10.44
CA ASN A 15 5.01 -7.67 9.98
C ASN A 15 4.03 -7.48 11.14
N ARG A 16 2.97 -6.69 10.91
CA ARG A 16 1.96 -6.31 11.91
C ARG A 16 2.47 -5.47 13.08
N THR A 17 3.67 -4.88 13.01
CA THR A 17 4.07 -3.83 13.93
C THR A 17 3.51 -2.47 13.49
N THR A 18 3.71 -1.45 14.33
CA THR A 18 3.22 -0.09 14.08
C THR A 18 4.35 0.81 13.58
N LEU A 19 4.09 1.53 12.49
CA LEU A 19 4.94 2.60 11.96
C LEU A 19 4.06 3.83 11.69
N ASP A 20 4.45 5.00 12.19
CA ASP A 20 3.67 6.24 12.11
C ASP A 20 2.20 6.09 12.56
N GLY A 21 1.98 5.33 13.63
CA GLY A 21 0.64 5.04 14.15
C GLY A 21 -0.20 4.08 13.30
N ARG A 22 0.40 3.42 12.31
CA ARG A 22 -0.29 2.49 11.39
C ARG A 22 0.28 1.09 11.48
N LEU A 23 -0.59 0.08 11.50
CA LEU A 23 -0.15 -1.30 11.33
C LEU A 23 0.37 -1.51 9.90
N ILE A 24 1.61 -1.98 9.78
CA ILE A 24 2.22 -2.31 8.49
C ILE A 24 2.08 -3.80 8.17
N ARG A 25 2.06 -4.12 6.87
CA ARG A 25 2.09 -5.49 6.37
C ARG A 25 3.36 -5.67 5.54
N VAL A 26 4.12 -6.71 5.86
CA VAL A 26 5.38 -7.05 5.18
C VAL A 26 5.24 -8.45 4.60
N ASP A 27 5.61 -8.62 3.33
CA ASP A 27 5.63 -9.90 2.63
C ASP A 27 6.92 -10.05 1.82
N PHE A 28 7.22 -11.28 1.36
CA PHE A 28 8.25 -11.50 0.36
C PHE A 28 7.81 -11.04 -1.02
N ASP A 29 8.79 -10.61 -1.81
CA ASP A 29 8.62 -10.19 -3.19
C ASP A 29 9.63 -10.93 -4.09
N ALA A 30 9.27 -11.16 -5.35
CA ALA A 30 10.15 -11.79 -6.34
C ALA A 30 11.38 -10.94 -6.73
N GLY A 31 11.43 -9.67 -6.33
CA GLY A 31 12.57 -8.77 -6.55
C GLY A 31 12.21 -7.50 -7.34
N PHE A 32 13.02 -6.47 -7.18
CA PHE A 32 12.78 -5.20 -7.87
C PHE A 32 13.01 -5.33 -9.39
N VAL A 33 12.11 -4.71 -10.16
CA VAL A 33 12.25 -4.47 -11.61
C VAL A 33 11.67 -3.09 -11.88
N GLU A 34 12.30 -2.33 -12.77
CA GLU A 34 11.83 -0.99 -13.17
C GLU A 34 10.35 -1.01 -13.57
N GLY A 35 9.60 -0.02 -13.08
CA GLY A 35 8.15 0.09 -13.24
C GLY A 35 7.33 -0.52 -12.08
N ARG A 36 7.88 -1.44 -11.28
CA ARG A 36 7.16 -2.04 -10.14
C ARG A 36 6.99 -1.10 -8.95
N GLN A 37 7.74 0.00 -8.91
CA GLN A 37 7.62 1.04 -7.90
C GLN A 37 6.36 1.90 -8.06
N TYR A 38 5.76 1.93 -9.26
CA TYR A 38 4.57 2.73 -9.53
C TYR A 38 3.29 1.97 -9.14
N GLY A 39 2.33 2.70 -8.59
CA GLY A 39 0.99 2.20 -8.34
C GLY A 39 0.31 1.77 -9.64
N ARG A 40 -0.47 0.68 -9.58
CA ARG A 40 -1.16 0.10 -10.75
C ARG A 40 -2.64 0.45 -10.82
N GLY A 41 -3.09 1.37 -9.97
CA GLY A 41 -4.43 1.94 -10.05
C GLY A 41 -4.58 2.79 -11.31
N LYS A 42 -5.80 2.85 -11.84
CA LYS A 42 -6.18 3.72 -12.96
C LYS A 42 -5.78 5.18 -12.75
N HIS A 43 -5.84 5.68 -11.50
CA HIS A 43 -5.50 7.06 -11.16
C HIS A 43 -4.03 7.22 -10.72
N GLY A 44 -3.17 6.22 -10.95
CA GLY A 44 -1.73 6.23 -10.65
C GLY A 44 -1.35 5.78 -9.22
N GLY A 45 -2.33 5.67 -8.32
CA GLY A 45 -2.14 5.16 -6.95
C GLY A 45 -2.11 3.64 -6.85
N GLN A 46 -2.16 3.09 -5.63
CA GLN A 46 -2.33 1.64 -5.46
C GLN A 46 -3.77 1.25 -5.80
N VAL A 47 -3.97 0.12 -6.48
CA VAL A 47 -5.31 -0.40 -6.86
C VAL A 47 -6.24 -0.47 -5.66
N ARG A 48 -5.75 -0.93 -4.50
CA ARG A 48 -6.57 -1.02 -3.27
C ARG A 48 -7.09 0.33 -2.76
N ASP A 49 -6.39 1.42 -3.07
CA ASP A 49 -6.80 2.75 -2.61
C ASP A 49 -8.01 3.26 -3.40
N GLU A 50 -8.23 2.79 -4.63
CA GLU A 50 -9.32 3.22 -5.49
C GLU A 50 -10.69 2.75 -5.00
N TYR A 51 -10.74 1.54 -4.43
CA TYR A 51 -11.97 0.90 -3.93
C TYR A 51 -12.20 1.15 -2.43
N ARG A 52 -11.45 2.05 -1.79
CA ARG A 52 -11.63 2.33 -0.36
C ARG A 52 -12.89 3.17 -0.13
N ASP A 53 -13.79 2.64 0.69
CA ASP A 53 -14.99 3.38 1.13
C ASP A 53 -14.74 4.28 2.35
N SER A 54 -13.84 3.89 3.25
CA SER A 54 -13.51 4.63 4.46
C SER A 54 -12.61 5.84 4.21
N PHE A 55 -12.73 6.87 5.05
CA PHE A 55 -11.84 8.03 5.00
C PHE A 55 -10.49 7.70 5.65
N ASP A 56 -9.39 7.93 4.94
CA ASP A 56 -8.03 7.83 5.50
C ASP A 56 -7.18 9.03 5.10
N ARG A 57 -7.01 9.98 6.02
CA ARG A 57 -6.21 11.20 5.78
C ARG A 57 -4.77 10.89 5.35
N GLY A 58 -4.16 9.84 5.90
CA GLY A 58 -2.79 9.42 5.55
C GLY A 58 -2.66 8.81 4.16
N ARG A 59 -3.78 8.63 3.45
CA ARG A 59 -3.85 8.10 2.09
C ARG A 59 -4.62 9.01 1.12
N GLY A 60 -4.74 10.29 1.45
CA GLY A 60 -5.41 11.28 0.59
C GLY A 60 -6.94 11.31 0.72
N GLY A 61 -7.52 10.70 1.76
CA GLY A 61 -8.95 10.75 2.06
C GLY A 61 -9.71 9.51 1.58
N TYR A 62 -10.85 9.72 0.90
CA TYR A 62 -11.68 8.64 0.34
C TYR A 62 -11.06 8.03 -0.92
N GLY A 63 -11.47 6.82 -1.29
CA GLY A 63 -11.01 6.19 -2.53
C GLY A 63 -11.44 6.94 -3.79
N LYS A 64 -10.60 6.90 -4.83
CA LYS A 64 -10.83 7.67 -6.06
C LYS A 64 -12.12 7.31 -6.80
N ASN A 65 -12.51 6.03 -6.82
CA ASN A 65 -13.78 5.64 -7.44
C ASN A 65 -14.99 6.23 -6.72
N ARG A 66 -14.89 6.47 -5.41
CA ARG A 66 -15.94 7.11 -4.63
C ARG A 66 -15.99 8.61 -4.91
N GLN A 67 -14.84 9.29 -4.91
CA GLN A 67 -14.74 10.71 -5.28
C GLN A 67 -15.33 10.94 -6.67
N ASP A 68 -14.93 10.16 -7.67
CA ASP A 68 -15.46 10.29 -9.03
C ASP A 68 -16.97 10.00 -9.13
N ARG A 69 -17.57 9.22 -8.20
CA ARG A 69 -19.02 9.01 -8.16
C ARG A 69 -19.73 10.23 -7.57
N GLU A 70 -19.22 10.73 -6.45
CA GLU A 70 -19.76 11.92 -5.78
C GLU A 70 -19.65 13.18 -6.65
N ASP A 71 -18.58 13.33 -7.45
CA ASP A 71 -18.40 14.47 -8.37
C ASP A 71 -19.32 14.44 -9.60
N ARG A 72 -19.94 13.29 -9.89
CA ARG A 72 -20.84 13.11 -11.04
C ARG A 72 -22.31 13.38 -10.71
N ASP A 73 -22.64 13.46 -9.43
CA ASP A 73 -23.99 13.73 -8.91
C ASP A 73 -24.14 15.23 -8.56
#